data_AF-A0A975U1I9-F1
#
_entry.id   AF-A0A975U1I9-F1
#
_cell.length_a   1.000
_cell.length_b   1.000
_cell.length_c   1.000
_cell.angle_alpha   90.00
_cell.angle_beta   90.00
_cell.angle_gamma   90.00
#
_symmetry.space_group_name_H-M   'P 1'
#
loop_
_entity.id
_entity.type
_entity.pdbx_description
1 polymer ?
#
loop_
_entity_poly.entity_id
_entity_poly.type
_entity_poly.pdbx_seq_one_letter_code
_entity_poly.pdbx_strand_id
1 'polypeptide(L)'
;MKCDAEGNVWVTGPGGLWVFRPDGKHIGRVSIPEPAANLAWGGEDWRTLFVCASTSIYAVETRVGPRNEPFMRAADSARAPRASESLRLDARRCALIIQDMQNDVVMEGGAFASTGSAQHCREQNAIANIARLAERCRAFGVPVIHVWFVVPPGGKGMTLNAPLFEGVVDANAMVRGTWGAAPVPGLEPRPGDHVVEKNRMSAWEGTMLETILKAEGRDVIIETGAWTNMSIEHTARTGADKGYVMVIPEDACSTMNADWHRASINYAMQSVALVTTTDASIAALG
;
A
#
# COMPACT_ATOMS: atom_id res chain seq x y z
N MET A 1 -5.36 17.58 29.62
CA MET A 1 -4.42 18.71 29.66
C MET A 1 -3.60 18.74 28.37
N LYS A 2 -3.18 19.92 27.92
CA LYS A 2 -2.29 20.15 26.76
C LYS A 2 -1.34 21.31 27.08
N CYS A 3 -0.23 21.43 26.34
CA CYS A 3 0.70 22.55 26.49
C CYS A 3 0.80 23.35 25.19
N ASP A 4 0.78 24.67 25.29
CA ASP A 4 1.04 25.56 24.16
C ASP A 4 2.55 25.73 23.89
N ALA A 5 2.90 26.44 22.81
CA ALA A 5 4.28 26.66 22.40
C ALA A 5 5.10 27.52 23.39
N GLU A 6 4.44 28.26 24.27
CA GLU A 6 5.09 29.04 25.33
C GLU A 6 5.27 28.22 26.63
N GLY A 7 4.80 26.98 26.64
CA GLY A 7 4.86 26.08 27.78
C GLY A 7 3.72 26.26 28.78
N ASN A 8 2.70 27.06 28.48
CA ASN A 8 1.54 27.16 29.37
C ASN A 8 0.73 25.86 29.30
N VAL A 9 0.27 25.39 30.44
CA VAL A 9 -0.56 24.19 30.60
C VAL A 9 -2.03 24.58 30.57
N TRP A 10 -2.75 24.01 29.62
CA TRP A 10 -4.19 24.14 29.46
C TRP A 10 -4.89 22.88 29.98
N VAL A 11 -5.80 23.04 30.93
CA VAL A 11 -6.48 21.92 31.59
C VAL A 11 -7.97 22.21 31.72
N THR A 12 -8.80 21.17 31.56
CA THR A 12 -10.23 21.28 31.83
C THR A 12 -10.47 21.42 33.33
N GLY A 13 -11.37 22.32 33.70
CA GLY A 13 -11.75 22.55 35.08
C GLY A 13 -13.15 23.16 35.18
N PRO A 14 -13.64 23.43 36.40
CA PRO A 14 -14.94 24.05 36.58
C PRO A 14 -15.08 25.36 35.77
N GLY A 15 -16.12 25.41 34.93
CA GLY A 15 -16.44 26.57 34.09
C GLY A 15 -15.53 26.78 32.88
N GLY A 16 -14.76 25.77 32.45
CA GLY A 16 -14.09 25.75 31.15
C GLY A 16 -12.63 25.30 31.20
N LEU A 17 -11.76 26.00 30.48
CA LEU A 17 -10.34 25.68 30.40
C LEU A 17 -9.52 26.65 31.26
N TRP A 18 -8.69 26.11 32.14
CA TRP A 18 -7.80 26.85 33.00
C TRP A 18 -6.40 26.82 32.38
N VAL A 19 -5.71 27.97 32.42
CA VAL A 19 -4.39 28.12 31.81
C VAL A 19 -3.38 28.49 32.90
N PHE A 20 -2.30 27.72 32.98
CA PHE A 20 -1.23 27.90 33.95
C PHE A 20 0.10 28.11 33.23
N ARG A 21 0.93 29.03 33.74
CA ARG A 21 2.32 29.18 33.28
C ARG A 21 3.18 27.96 33.67
N PRO A 22 4.36 27.78 33.04
CA PRO A 22 5.32 26.74 33.41
C PRO A 22 5.71 26.73 34.90
N ASP A 23 5.65 27.89 35.56
CA ASP A 23 5.93 28.06 36.99
C ASP A 23 4.75 27.67 37.91
N GLY A 24 3.64 27.19 37.35
CA GLY A 24 2.42 26.82 38.06
C GLY A 24 1.46 27.97 38.35
N LYS A 25 1.77 29.21 37.93
CA LYS A 25 0.87 30.36 38.13
C LYS A 25 -0.35 30.29 37.21
N HIS A 26 -1.55 30.29 37.77
CA HIS A 26 -2.78 30.44 37.01
C HIS A 26 -2.85 31.83 36.35
N ILE A 27 -3.05 31.87 35.02
CA ILE A 27 -3.05 33.10 34.24
C ILE A 27 -4.41 33.46 33.63
N GLY A 28 -5.36 32.53 33.59
CA GLY A 28 -6.69 32.84 33.12
C GLY A 28 -7.53 31.61 32.83
N ARG A 29 -8.81 31.88 32.53
CA ARG A 29 -9.80 30.86 32.20
C ARG A 29 -10.51 31.22 30.92
N VAL A 30 -10.59 30.27 29.99
CA VAL A 30 -11.50 30.34 28.84
C VAL A 30 -12.81 29.69 29.24
N SER A 31 -13.89 30.47 29.25
CA SER A 31 -15.21 29.96 29.60
C SER A 31 -15.77 29.06 28.50
N ILE A 32 -16.22 27.87 28.91
CA ILE A 32 -16.94 26.92 28.05
C ILE A 32 -18.35 26.76 28.63
N PRO A 33 -19.43 26.81 27.82
CA PRO A 33 -20.80 26.80 28.32
C PRO A 33 -21.20 25.54 29.12
N GLU A 34 -20.46 24.45 28.92
CA GLU A 34 -20.72 23.13 29.49
C GLU A 34 -19.45 22.53 30.09
N PRO A 35 -19.58 21.50 30.97
CA PRO A 35 -18.43 20.75 31.46
C PRO A 35 -17.58 20.21 30.31
N ALA A 36 -16.32 20.65 30.26
CA ALA A 36 -15.34 20.22 29.27
C ALA A 36 -14.61 18.96 29.77
N ALA A 37 -14.54 17.93 28.94
CA ALA A 37 -13.82 16.70 29.24
C ALA A 37 -12.41 16.70 28.62
N ASN A 38 -12.27 17.24 27.40
CA ASN A 38 -11.01 17.20 26.68
C ASN A 38 -10.81 18.45 25.81
N LEU A 39 -9.56 18.70 25.41
CA LEU A 39 -9.15 19.75 24.50
C LEU A 39 -7.99 19.29 23.62
N ALA A 40 -7.93 19.78 22.37
CA ALA A 40 -6.80 19.58 21.47
C ALA A 40 -6.72 20.70 20.43
N TRP A 41 -5.51 21.10 20.06
CA TRP A 41 -5.29 21.98 18.92
C TRP A 41 -5.38 21.21 17.61
N GLY A 42 -5.94 21.86 16.60
CA GLY A 42 -6.05 21.39 15.22
C GLY A 42 -6.30 22.58 14.29
N GLY A 43 -6.95 22.34 13.15
CA GLY A 43 -7.05 23.33 12.08
C GLY A 43 -5.79 23.36 11.21
N GLU A 44 -5.85 24.07 10.08
CA GLU A 44 -4.78 24.08 9.07
C GLU A 44 -3.46 24.66 9.62
N ASP A 45 -3.53 25.63 10.53
CA ASP A 45 -2.39 26.31 11.13
C ASP A 45 -2.11 25.88 12.59
N TRP A 46 -2.82 24.85 13.08
CA TRP A 46 -2.79 24.38 14.46
C TRP A 46 -3.16 25.43 15.51
N ARG A 47 -3.94 26.46 15.15
CA ARG A 47 -4.38 27.52 16.08
C ARG A 47 -5.85 27.45 16.47
N THR A 48 -6.61 26.49 15.94
CA THR A 48 -7.96 26.22 16.42
C THR A 48 -7.92 25.22 17.57
N LEU A 49 -8.32 25.64 18.76
CA LEU A 49 -8.50 24.77 19.92
C LEU A 49 -9.91 24.17 19.92
N PHE A 50 -9.99 22.87 19.71
CA PHE A 50 -11.23 22.10 19.84
C PHE A 50 -11.41 21.65 21.28
N VAL A 51 -12.62 21.84 21.81
CA VAL A 51 -12.99 21.50 23.19
C VAL A 51 -14.20 20.57 23.17
N CYS A 52 -14.02 19.35 23.65
CA CYS A 52 -15.10 18.39 23.80
C CYS A 52 -15.80 18.62 25.13
N ALA A 53 -17.02 19.14 25.07
CA ALA A 53 -17.90 19.29 26.22
C ALA A 53 -18.95 18.18 26.28
N SER A 54 -19.83 18.23 27.28
CA SER A 54 -20.82 17.18 27.54
C SER A 54 -21.71 16.83 26.34
N THR A 55 -22.18 17.83 25.59
CA THR A 55 -23.08 17.60 24.44
C THR A 55 -22.57 18.14 23.11
N SER A 56 -21.49 18.93 23.13
CA SER A 56 -21.03 19.72 21.99
C SER A 56 -19.51 19.75 21.86
N ILE A 57 -19.03 20.02 20.65
CA ILE A 57 -17.63 20.38 20.38
C ILE A 57 -17.58 21.88 20.12
N TYR A 58 -16.77 22.60 20.88
CA TYR A 58 -16.52 24.03 20.72
C TYR A 58 -15.19 24.25 20.00
N ALA A 59 -15.10 25.29 19.18
CA ALA A 59 -13.86 25.72 18.54
C ALA A 59 -13.50 27.12 19.04
N VAL A 60 -12.25 27.29 19.48
CA VAL A 60 -11.72 28.57 19.99
C VAL A 60 -10.42 28.86 19.25
N GLU A 61 -10.37 30.00 18.57
CA GLU A 61 -9.13 30.48 17.95
C GLU A 61 -8.13 30.95 19.02
N THR A 62 -6.90 30.43 18.98
CA THR A 62 -5.85 30.78 19.93
C THR A 62 -4.71 31.54 19.24
N ARG A 63 -4.17 32.55 19.96
CA ARG A 63 -3.01 33.32 19.46
C ARG A 63 -1.74 32.47 19.40
N VAL A 64 -1.62 31.53 20.32
CA VAL A 64 -0.51 30.60 20.47
C VAL A 64 -1.07 29.20 20.27
N GLY A 65 -0.48 28.44 19.35
CA GLY A 65 -0.82 27.04 19.09
C GLY A 65 -0.10 26.07 20.04
N PRO A 66 -0.18 24.76 19.78
CA PRO A 66 0.52 23.77 20.59
C PRO A 66 2.03 23.91 20.44
N ARG A 67 2.79 23.24 21.32
CA ARG A 67 4.18 22.92 21.01
C ARG A 67 4.25 22.26 19.63
N ASN A 68 5.14 22.75 18.77
CA ASN A 68 5.38 22.15 17.46
C ASN A 68 5.91 20.72 17.63
N GLU A 69 5.08 19.73 17.29
CA GLU A 69 5.46 18.33 17.26
C GLU A 69 5.89 17.90 15.85
N PRO A 70 6.73 16.85 15.69
CA PRO A 70 7.19 16.39 14.38
C PRO A 70 6.06 16.09 13.39
N PHE A 71 4.92 15.56 13.86
CA PHE A 71 3.75 15.27 13.02
C PHE A 71 3.00 16.54 12.56
N MET A 72 3.16 17.67 13.24
CA MET A 72 2.54 18.94 12.85
C MET A 72 3.26 19.60 11.66
N ARG A 73 4.51 19.20 11.42
CA ARG A 73 5.28 19.55 10.21
C ARG A 73 5.10 18.55 9.09
N ALA A 74 4.42 17.43 9.34
CA ALA A 74 4.22 16.39 8.33
C ALA A 74 3.32 16.85 7.16
N ALA A 75 2.73 18.04 7.25
CA ALA A 75 2.01 18.69 6.15
C ALA A 75 2.91 19.09 4.96
N ASP A 76 4.25 19.07 5.10
CA ASP A 76 5.18 19.30 3.99
C ASP A 76 6.08 18.07 3.67
N SER A 77 5.95 16.96 4.40
CA SER A 77 6.73 15.73 4.15
C SER A 77 5.99 14.65 3.38
N ALA A 78 4.67 14.81 3.17
CA ALA A 78 4.10 14.32 1.93
C ALA A 78 4.68 15.22 0.84
N ARG A 79 5.85 14.86 0.34
CA ARG A 79 6.30 15.37 -0.95
C ARG A 79 5.24 14.88 -1.94
N ALA A 80 4.19 15.67 -2.14
CA ALA A 80 3.41 15.61 -3.36
C ALA A 80 4.47 15.51 -4.47
N PRO A 81 4.37 14.53 -5.38
CA PRO A 81 5.37 14.35 -6.42
C PRO A 81 5.60 15.73 -7.03
N ARG A 82 6.86 16.19 -7.01
CA ARG A 82 7.20 17.46 -7.68
C ARG A 82 6.65 17.32 -9.09
N ALA A 83 5.59 18.06 -9.40
CA ALA A 83 5.22 18.26 -10.78
C ALA A 83 6.47 18.82 -11.46
N SER A 84 6.97 18.08 -12.47
CA SER A 84 8.09 18.38 -13.37
C SER A 84 9.42 17.61 -13.23
N GLU A 85 9.51 16.48 -12.53
CA GLU A 85 10.48 15.45 -12.92
C GLU A 85 9.70 14.28 -13.54
N SER A 86 9.78 14.16 -14.87
CA SER A 86 9.27 12.98 -15.57
C SER A 86 9.87 11.73 -14.93
N LEU A 87 9.04 10.77 -14.51
CA LEU A 87 9.51 9.46 -14.10
C LEU A 87 10.44 8.90 -15.21
N ARG A 88 11.61 8.39 -14.83
CA ARG A 88 12.55 7.74 -15.74
C ARG A 88 12.91 6.38 -15.19
N LEU A 89 12.72 5.34 -16.00
CA LEU A 89 13.02 3.96 -15.67
C LEU A 89 14.06 3.44 -16.67
N ASP A 90 15.31 3.29 -16.22
CA ASP A 90 16.37 2.70 -17.03
C ASP A 90 16.06 1.22 -17.24
N ALA A 91 15.67 0.86 -18.48
CA ALA A 91 15.30 -0.49 -18.85
C ALA A 91 16.37 -1.55 -18.50
N ARG A 92 17.65 -1.18 -18.45
CA ARG A 92 18.75 -2.10 -18.10
C ARG A 92 18.73 -2.51 -16.63
N ARG A 93 18.08 -1.71 -15.77
CA ARG A 93 17.92 -1.95 -14.33
C ARG A 93 16.59 -2.59 -13.98
N CYS A 94 15.59 -2.43 -14.84
CA CYS A 94 14.23 -2.88 -14.57
C CYS A 94 14.03 -4.39 -14.79
N ALA A 95 13.15 -4.98 -14.01
CA ALA A 95 12.43 -6.22 -14.29
C ALA A 95 10.93 -5.99 -14.06
N LEU A 96 10.07 -6.62 -14.87
CA LEU A 96 8.63 -6.64 -14.64
C LEU A 96 8.25 -7.93 -13.92
N ILE A 97 7.51 -7.81 -12.82
CA ILE A 97 6.88 -8.93 -12.13
C ILE A 97 5.37 -8.92 -12.41
N ILE A 98 4.86 -10.05 -12.92
CA ILE A 98 3.43 -10.33 -13.07
C ILE A 98 3.09 -11.39 -12.03
N GLN A 99 2.46 -10.99 -10.93
CA GLN A 99 2.27 -11.85 -9.76
C GLN A 99 0.82 -12.28 -9.57
N ASP A 100 0.64 -13.60 -9.46
CA ASP A 100 -0.60 -14.33 -9.18
C ASP A 100 -1.81 -13.91 -10.06
N MET A 101 -1.55 -13.55 -11.32
CA MET A 101 -2.59 -13.34 -12.33
C MET A 101 -3.12 -14.68 -12.86
N GLN A 102 -3.70 -15.46 -11.95
CA GLN A 102 -4.24 -16.80 -12.17
C GLN A 102 -5.77 -16.80 -12.10
N ASN A 103 -6.42 -17.78 -12.74
CA ASN A 103 -7.88 -17.81 -12.87
C ASN A 103 -8.61 -17.80 -11.53
N ASP A 104 -8.15 -18.58 -10.54
CA ASP A 104 -8.77 -18.60 -9.21
C ASP A 104 -8.74 -17.24 -8.49
N VAL A 105 -7.77 -16.41 -8.84
CA VAL A 105 -7.45 -15.17 -8.14
C VAL A 105 -8.29 -14.00 -8.64
N VAL A 106 -8.56 -13.93 -9.94
CA VAL A 106 -9.16 -12.73 -10.56
C VAL A 106 -10.20 -13.00 -11.65
N MET A 107 -10.59 -14.25 -11.91
CA MET A 107 -11.60 -14.57 -12.93
C MET A 107 -12.92 -15.00 -12.31
N GLU A 108 -14.01 -14.75 -13.03
CA GLU A 108 -15.31 -15.32 -12.71
C GLU A 108 -15.23 -16.86 -12.74
N GLY A 109 -15.89 -17.51 -11.78
CA GLY A 109 -15.80 -18.96 -11.60
C GLY A 109 -14.51 -19.45 -10.93
N GLY A 110 -13.55 -18.56 -10.66
CA GLY A 110 -12.38 -18.85 -9.84
C GLY A 110 -12.71 -18.99 -8.35
N ALA A 111 -11.84 -19.67 -7.60
CA ALA A 111 -12.03 -19.95 -6.17
C ALA A 111 -12.30 -18.70 -5.32
N PHE A 112 -11.76 -17.54 -5.70
CA PHE A 112 -11.96 -16.27 -4.98
C PHE A 112 -12.92 -15.29 -5.66
N ALA A 113 -13.69 -15.71 -6.67
CA ALA A 113 -14.62 -14.81 -7.37
C ALA A 113 -15.63 -14.14 -6.41
N SER A 114 -16.11 -14.89 -5.40
CA SER A 114 -17.09 -14.41 -4.41
C SER A 114 -16.56 -13.30 -3.47
N THR A 115 -15.25 -13.06 -3.45
CA THR A 115 -14.64 -12.01 -2.61
C THR A 115 -14.75 -10.61 -3.23
N GLY A 116 -15.17 -10.53 -4.51
CA GLY A 116 -15.15 -9.30 -5.31
C GLY A 116 -13.89 -9.13 -6.16
N SER A 117 -12.91 -10.03 -6.01
CA SER A 117 -11.61 -9.97 -6.70
C SER A 117 -11.71 -9.85 -8.22
N ALA A 118 -12.57 -10.67 -8.84
CA ALA A 118 -12.77 -10.66 -10.28
C ALA A 118 -13.44 -9.37 -10.78
N GLN A 119 -14.39 -8.83 -10.00
CA GLN A 119 -15.03 -7.56 -10.30
C GLN A 119 -14.03 -6.40 -10.24
N HIS A 120 -13.30 -6.28 -9.14
CA HIS A 120 -12.33 -5.19 -8.99
C HIS A 120 -11.18 -5.28 -10.01
N CYS A 121 -10.77 -6.49 -10.40
CA CYS A 121 -9.79 -6.67 -11.48
C CYS A 121 -10.27 -6.08 -12.81
N ARG A 122 -11.55 -6.26 -13.14
CA ARG A 122 -12.18 -5.64 -14.31
C ARG A 122 -12.30 -4.13 -14.16
N GLU A 123 -12.69 -3.64 -12.99
CA GLU A 123 -12.82 -2.20 -12.72
C GLU A 123 -11.47 -1.47 -12.86
N GLN A 124 -10.37 -2.09 -12.41
CA GLN A 124 -9.01 -1.58 -12.58
C GLN A 124 -8.46 -1.75 -14.01
N ASN A 125 -9.12 -2.55 -14.86
CA ASN A 125 -8.59 -2.98 -16.15
C ASN A 125 -7.19 -3.64 -16.03
N ALA A 126 -6.92 -4.31 -14.91
CA ALA A 126 -5.57 -4.74 -14.53
C ALA A 126 -4.96 -5.70 -15.56
N ILE A 127 -5.72 -6.66 -16.08
CA ILE A 127 -5.23 -7.63 -17.08
C ILE A 127 -4.69 -6.92 -18.34
N ALA A 128 -5.46 -5.98 -18.89
CA ALA A 128 -5.06 -5.28 -20.10
C ALA A 128 -3.90 -4.30 -19.85
N ASN A 129 -3.88 -3.65 -18.68
CA ASN A 129 -2.80 -2.76 -18.27
C ASN A 129 -1.48 -3.52 -18.11
N ILE A 130 -1.50 -4.66 -17.42
CA ILE A 130 -0.34 -5.56 -17.30
C ILE A 130 0.13 -6.02 -18.67
N ALA A 131 -0.78 -6.44 -19.56
CA ALA A 131 -0.42 -6.90 -20.90
C ALA A 131 0.31 -5.80 -21.69
N ARG A 132 -0.22 -4.56 -21.68
CA ARG A 132 0.42 -3.40 -22.32
C ARG A 132 1.81 -3.11 -21.76
N LEU A 133 1.95 -3.17 -20.44
CA LEU A 133 3.22 -2.95 -19.77
C LEU A 133 4.24 -4.05 -20.10
N ALA A 134 3.80 -5.31 -20.14
CA ALA A 134 4.63 -6.44 -20.53
C ALA A 134 5.14 -6.32 -21.97
N GLU A 135 4.30 -5.89 -22.91
CA GLU A 135 4.75 -5.61 -24.29
C GLU A 135 5.81 -4.51 -24.34
N ARG A 136 5.62 -3.43 -23.58
CA ARG A 136 6.61 -2.35 -23.49
C ARG A 136 7.92 -2.85 -22.89
N CYS A 137 7.87 -3.62 -21.80
CA CYS A 137 9.04 -4.19 -21.16
C CYS A 137 9.83 -5.09 -22.13
N ARG A 138 9.15 -6.00 -22.82
CA ARG A 138 9.77 -6.88 -23.82
C ARG A 138 10.42 -6.09 -24.96
N ALA A 139 9.77 -5.04 -25.46
CA ALA A 139 10.31 -4.19 -26.51
C ALA A 139 11.60 -3.44 -26.10
N PHE A 140 11.83 -3.24 -24.80
CA PHE A 140 13.00 -2.57 -24.24
C PHE A 140 14.01 -3.53 -23.59
N GLY A 141 13.82 -4.84 -23.73
CA GLY A 141 14.72 -5.84 -23.13
C GLY A 141 14.67 -5.89 -21.60
N VAL A 142 13.56 -5.44 -21.01
CA VAL A 142 13.25 -5.64 -19.59
C VAL A 142 12.74 -7.08 -19.43
N PRO A 143 13.38 -7.92 -18.60
CA PRO A 143 12.91 -9.28 -18.36
C PRO A 143 11.53 -9.26 -17.71
N VAL A 144 10.64 -10.13 -18.19
CA VAL A 144 9.32 -10.36 -17.60
C VAL A 144 9.39 -11.64 -16.77
N ILE A 145 9.01 -11.55 -15.50
CA ILE A 145 9.03 -12.65 -14.55
C ILE A 145 7.59 -12.87 -14.08
N HIS A 146 7.04 -14.05 -14.40
CA HIS A 146 5.74 -14.45 -13.89
C HIS A 146 5.91 -15.17 -12.56
N VAL A 147 5.18 -14.74 -11.55
CA VAL A 147 5.17 -15.34 -10.22
C VAL A 147 3.81 -16.00 -10.00
N TRP A 148 3.82 -17.28 -9.66
CA TRP A 148 2.61 -18.09 -9.54
C TRP A 148 2.50 -18.64 -8.13
N PHE A 149 1.41 -18.36 -7.44
CA PHE A 149 1.07 -19.11 -6.25
C PHE A 149 0.58 -20.49 -6.67
N VAL A 150 1.27 -21.55 -6.25
CA VAL A 150 0.91 -22.92 -6.61
C VAL A 150 0.76 -23.77 -5.36
N VAL A 151 -0.44 -24.32 -5.19
CA VAL A 151 -0.77 -25.27 -4.13
C VAL A 151 -0.52 -26.69 -4.65
N PRO A 152 0.36 -27.48 -4.02
CA PRO A 152 0.47 -28.91 -4.32
C PRO A 152 -0.87 -29.59 -4.04
N PRO A 153 -1.27 -30.64 -4.79
CA PRO A 153 -2.52 -31.36 -4.54
C PRO A 153 -2.68 -31.76 -3.06
N GLY A 154 -3.80 -31.38 -2.46
CA GLY A 154 -4.09 -31.60 -1.03
C GLY A 154 -3.23 -30.77 -0.06
N GLY A 155 -2.58 -29.70 -0.52
CA GLY A 155 -1.75 -28.83 0.32
C GLY A 155 -0.44 -29.47 0.79
N LYS A 156 -0.01 -30.58 0.16
CA LYS A 156 1.15 -31.36 0.62
C LYS A 156 2.42 -30.49 0.72
N GLY A 157 3.01 -30.45 1.92
CA GLY A 157 4.26 -29.72 2.18
C GLY A 157 4.07 -28.22 2.44
N MET A 158 2.83 -27.73 2.47
CA MET A 158 2.54 -26.38 2.94
C MET A 158 2.45 -26.35 4.47
N THR A 159 2.97 -25.27 5.06
CA THR A 159 2.78 -24.97 6.48
C THR A 159 1.50 -24.15 6.65
N LEU A 160 0.53 -24.72 7.36
CA LEU A 160 -0.78 -24.10 7.64
C LEU A 160 -0.74 -23.34 8.97
N ASN A 161 0.05 -22.27 9.01
CA ASN A 161 0.29 -21.50 10.25
C ASN A 161 -0.51 -20.19 10.32
N ALA A 162 -1.42 -19.95 9.38
CA ALA A 162 -2.26 -18.78 9.32
C ALA A 162 -3.57 -19.10 8.56
N PRO A 163 -4.69 -18.44 8.90
CA PRO A 163 -5.98 -18.64 8.23
C PRO A 163 -5.92 -18.49 6.71
N LEU A 164 -4.99 -17.68 6.22
CA LEU A 164 -4.73 -17.50 4.80
C LEU A 164 -4.29 -18.81 4.11
N PHE A 165 -3.32 -19.51 4.69
CA PHE A 165 -2.79 -20.74 4.09
C PHE A 165 -3.75 -21.91 4.26
N GLU A 166 -4.46 -21.95 5.40
CA GLU A 166 -5.58 -22.87 5.61
C GLU A 166 -6.67 -22.64 4.55
N GLY A 167 -7.14 -21.40 4.41
CA GLY A 167 -8.21 -21.04 3.48
C GLY A 167 -7.88 -21.30 2.01
N VAL A 168 -6.62 -21.12 1.59
CA VAL A 168 -6.19 -21.45 0.22
C VAL A 168 -6.28 -22.97 -0.04
N VAL A 169 -5.90 -23.80 0.93
CA VAL A 169 -5.99 -25.27 0.81
C VAL A 169 -7.45 -25.74 0.90
N ASP A 170 -8.23 -25.20 1.85
CA ASP A 170 -9.63 -25.54 2.05
C ASP A 170 -10.50 -25.16 0.84
N ALA A 171 -10.19 -24.03 0.19
CA ALA A 171 -10.84 -23.61 -1.04
C ALA A 171 -10.39 -24.39 -2.28
N ASN A 172 -9.41 -25.29 -2.15
CA ASN A 172 -8.79 -26.02 -3.27
C ASN A 172 -8.31 -25.05 -4.38
N ALA A 173 -7.80 -23.88 -3.97
CA ALA A 173 -7.44 -22.78 -4.86
C ALA A 173 -6.02 -22.93 -5.39
N MET A 174 -5.81 -22.55 -6.66
CA MET A 174 -4.52 -22.53 -7.35
C MET A 174 -3.75 -23.87 -7.26
N VAL A 175 -4.51 -24.98 -7.26
CA VAL A 175 -3.94 -26.31 -7.21
C VAL A 175 -3.23 -26.64 -8.52
N ARG A 176 -1.99 -27.14 -8.42
CA ARG A 176 -1.17 -27.46 -9.60
C ARG A 176 -1.96 -28.28 -10.63
N GLY A 177 -1.94 -27.80 -11.88
CA GLY A 177 -2.54 -28.48 -13.02
C GLY A 177 -4.05 -28.26 -13.18
N THR A 178 -4.70 -27.51 -12.30
CA THR A 178 -6.10 -27.12 -12.48
C THR A 178 -6.22 -25.85 -13.33
N TRP A 179 -7.42 -25.60 -13.86
CA TRP A 179 -7.74 -24.33 -14.52
C TRP A 179 -7.52 -23.13 -13.59
N GLY A 180 -7.88 -23.28 -12.32
CA GLY A 180 -7.73 -22.23 -11.31
C GLY A 180 -6.29 -21.77 -11.10
N ALA A 181 -5.31 -22.68 -11.22
CA ALA A 181 -3.89 -22.36 -11.17
C ALA A 181 -3.31 -21.83 -12.49
N ALA A 182 -4.03 -21.96 -13.60
CA ALA A 182 -3.58 -21.51 -14.91
C ALA A 182 -3.61 -19.97 -15.00
N PRO A 183 -2.83 -19.36 -15.92
CA PRO A 183 -2.80 -17.90 -16.05
C PRO A 183 -4.15 -17.42 -16.58
N VAL A 184 -4.46 -16.16 -16.32
CA VAL A 184 -5.59 -15.51 -17.00
C VAL A 184 -5.31 -15.33 -18.49
N PRO A 185 -6.35 -15.37 -19.34
CA PRO A 185 -6.20 -15.15 -20.77
C PRO A 185 -5.49 -13.83 -21.09
N GLY A 186 -4.44 -13.88 -21.91
CA GLY A 186 -3.67 -12.72 -22.36
C GLY A 186 -2.43 -12.41 -21.53
N LEU A 187 -2.25 -13.07 -20.37
CA LEU A 187 -1.07 -12.96 -19.52
C LEU A 187 -0.27 -14.27 -19.43
N GLU A 188 -0.39 -15.14 -20.43
CA GLU A 188 0.43 -16.34 -20.52
C GLU A 188 1.93 -15.97 -20.66
N PRO A 189 2.84 -16.74 -20.01
CA PRO A 189 4.26 -16.60 -20.26
C PRO A 189 4.62 -16.83 -21.72
N ARG A 190 5.50 -15.96 -22.24
CA ARG A 190 6.03 -16.06 -23.61
C ARG A 190 7.44 -16.64 -23.60
N PRO A 191 7.94 -17.18 -24.73
CA PRO A 191 9.33 -17.58 -24.85
C PRO A 191 10.28 -16.45 -24.45
N GLY A 192 11.19 -16.73 -23.51
CA GLY A 192 12.13 -15.75 -22.96
C GLY A 192 11.67 -15.11 -21.64
N ASP A 193 10.39 -15.23 -21.27
CA ASP A 193 9.94 -14.86 -19.93
C ASP A 193 10.42 -15.89 -18.89
N HIS A 194 10.64 -15.42 -17.67
CA HIS A 194 10.91 -16.29 -16.52
C HIS A 194 9.61 -16.68 -15.84
N VAL A 195 9.57 -17.89 -15.27
CA VAL A 195 8.45 -18.35 -14.43
C VAL A 195 9.01 -18.83 -13.10
N VAL A 196 8.46 -18.29 -12.01
CA VAL A 196 8.75 -18.74 -10.66
C VAL A 196 7.46 -19.12 -9.95
N GLU A 197 7.54 -20.17 -9.15
CA GLU A 197 6.43 -20.65 -8.35
C GLU A 197 6.71 -20.37 -6.88
N LYS A 198 5.66 -20.01 -6.15
CA LYS A 198 5.67 -19.77 -4.70
C LYS A 198 4.50 -20.48 -4.05
N ASN A 199 4.62 -20.73 -2.76
CA ASN A 199 3.50 -21.19 -1.92
C ASN A 199 3.35 -20.30 -0.66
N ARG A 200 3.94 -19.11 -0.71
CA ARG A 200 3.89 -18.04 0.29
C ARG A 200 3.44 -16.74 -0.39
N MET A 201 3.08 -15.72 0.40
CA MET A 201 2.57 -14.46 -0.15
C MET A 201 3.64 -13.67 -0.89
N SER A 202 4.77 -13.42 -0.22
CA SER A 202 5.94 -12.79 -0.80
C SER A 202 6.58 -13.68 -1.87
N ALA A 203 6.84 -13.12 -3.04
CA ALA A 203 7.51 -13.80 -4.15
C ALA A 203 8.97 -14.15 -3.86
N TRP A 204 9.54 -13.61 -2.79
CA TRP A 204 10.91 -13.90 -2.36
C TRP A 204 11.04 -15.24 -1.64
N GLU A 205 9.96 -15.73 -1.03
CA GLU A 205 10.02 -16.84 -0.08
C GLU A 205 10.02 -18.20 -0.78
N GLY A 206 11.17 -18.88 -0.73
CA GLY A 206 11.34 -20.24 -1.26
C GLY A 206 11.32 -20.33 -2.79
N THR A 207 11.59 -19.22 -3.49
CA THR A 207 11.57 -19.14 -4.96
C THR A 207 12.94 -18.83 -5.56
N MET A 208 13.03 -18.90 -6.89
CA MET A 208 14.21 -18.50 -7.65
C MET A 208 14.25 -17.01 -8.00
N LEU A 209 13.29 -16.19 -7.52
CA LEU A 209 13.15 -14.79 -7.91
C LEU A 209 14.44 -13.98 -7.71
N GLU A 210 15.02 -14.02 -6.52
CA GLU A 210 16.22 -13.24 -6.21
C GLU A 210 17.43 -13.70 -7.03
N THR A 211 17.52 -15.00 -7.30
CA THR A 211 18.58 -15.58 -8.15
C THR A 211 18.46 -15.07 -9.59
N ILE A 212 17.24 -15.05 -10.14
CA ILE A 212 16.97 -14.56 -11.49
C ILE A 212 17.28 -13.07 -11.60
N LEU A 213 16.78 -12.26 -10.65
CA LEU A 213 17.04 -10.81 -10.63
C LEU A 213 18.54 -10.50 -10.59
N LYS A 214 19.31 -11.23 -9.77
CA LYS A 214 20.79 -11.11 -9.70
C LYS A 214 21.46 -11.53 -11.01
N ALA A 215 21.03 -12.63 -11.62
CA ALA A 215 21.59 -13.11 -12.88
C ALA A 215 21.31 -12.16 -14.05
N GLU A 216 20.13 -11.55 -14.06
CA GLU A 216 19.72 -10.54 -15.03
C GLU A 216 20.31 -9.15 -14.73
N GLY A 217 20.92 -8.96 -13.56
CA GLY A 217 21.51 -7.68 -13.13
C GLY A 217 20.48 -6.57 -12.88
N ARG A 218 19.28 -6.92 -12.37
CA ARG A 218 18.16 -5.98 -12.18
C ARG A 218 17.98 -5.63 -10.71
N ASP A 219 17.77 -4.35 -10.43
CA ASP A 219 17.61 -3.79 -9.08
C ASP A 219 16.39 -2.84 -8.98
N VAL A 220 15.66 -2.63 -10.07
CA VAL A 220 14.37 -1.92 -10.11
C VAL A 220 13.28 -2.92 -10.49
N ILE A 221 12.24 -3.04 -9.68
CA ILE A 221 11.15 -3.99 -9.90
C ILE A 221 9.88 -3.20 -10.17
N ILE A 222 9.31 -3.39 -11.35
CA ILE A 222 7.94 -2.96 -11.66
C ILE A 222 7.03 -4.11 -11.29
N GLU A 223 6.29 -3.98 -10.20
CA GLU A 223 5.51 -5.07 -9.63
C GLU A 223 4.02 -4.87 -9.91
N THR A 224 3.39 -5.91 -10.46
CA THR A 224 1.99 -5.90 -10.88
C THR A 224 1.29 -7.19 -10.51
N GLY A 225 -0.05 -7.15 -10.50
CA GLY A 225 -0.87 -8.34 -10.31
C GLY A 225 -1.74 -8.29 -9.06
N ALA A 226 -1.99 -9.45 -8.45
CA ALA A 226 -2.97 -9.56 -7.37
C ALA A 226 -2.45 -10.46 -6.22
N TRP A 227 -2.86 -10.27 -4.97
CA TRP A 227 -3.71 -9.18 -4.49
C TRP A 227 -2.88 -7.99 -3.99
N THR A 228 -3.36 -6.77 -4.22
CA THR A 228 -2.68 -5.52 -3.86
C THR A 228 -2.18 -5.52 -2.41
N ASN A 229 -3.07 -5.73 -1.44
CA ASN A 229 -2.76 -5.72 -0.01
C ASN A 229 -2.18 -7.04 0.53
N MET A 230 -2.00 -8.06 -0.32
CA MET A 230 -1.44 -9.35 0.07
C MET A 230 -0.15 -9.61 -0.69
N SER A 231 -0.20 -10.40 -1.76
CA SER A 231 0.94 -10.78 -2.58
C SER A 231 1.81 -9.60 -3.00
N ILE A 232 1.19 -8.53 -3.52
CA ILE A 232 1.94 -7.37 -4.04
C ILE A 232 2.61 -6.60 -2.90
N GLU A 233 1.86 -6.24 -1.86
CA GLU A 233 2.42 -5.52 -0.72
C GLU A 233 3.50 -6.33 0.04
N HIS A 234 3.34 -7.66 0.19
CA HIS A 234 4.35 -8.50 0.85
C HIS A 234 5.65 -8.57 0.06
N THR A 235 5.56 -8.74 -1.26
CA THR A 235 6.74 -8.75 -2.14
C THR A 235 7.39 -7.37 -2.16
N ALA A 236 6.63 -6.28 -2.27
CA ALA A 236 7.17 -4.92 -2.29
C ALA A 236 7.89 -4.55 -0.98
N ARG A 237 7.29 -4.81 0.18
CA ARG A 237 7.93 -4.55 1.48
C ARG A 237 9.24 -5.33 1.62
N THR A 238 9.19 -6.63 1.33
CA THR A 238 10.39 -7.48 1.41
C THR A 238 11.45 -7.05 0.39
N GLY A 239 11.04 -6.62 -0.81
CA GLY A 239 11.93 -6.14 -1.85
C GLY A 239 12.64 -4.84 -1.45
N ALA A 240 11.90 -3.90 -0.85
CA ALA A 240 12.46 -2.68 -0.30
C ALA A 240 13.48 -2.98 0.81
N ASP A 241 13.17 -3.89 1.75
CA ASP A 241 14.10 -4.31 2.79
C ASP A 241 15.36 -5.00 2.23
N LYS A 242 15.22 -5.70 1.09
CA LYS A 242 16.34 -6.31 0.35
C LYS A 242 17.14 -5.30 -0.48
N GLY A 243 16.71 -4.04 -0.55
CA GLY A 243 17.39 -2.95 -1.26
C GLY A 243 17.00 -2.78 -2.73
N TYR A 244 15.90 -3.40 -3.19
CA TYR A 244 15.35 -3.15 -4.53
C TYR A 244 14.54 -1.86 -4.57
N VAL A 245 14.55 -1.17 -5.70
CA VAL A 245 13.64 -0.07 -5.96
C VAL A 245 12.32 -0.63 -6.46
N MET A 246 11.27 -0.51 -5.65
CA MET A 246 9.94 -1.00 -5.98
C MET A 246 9.13 0.08 -6.70
N VAL A 247 8.51 -0.27 -7.82
CA VAL A 247 7.60 0.58 -8.60
C VAL A 247 6.27 -0.16 -8.75
N ILE A 248 5.17 0.50 -8.36
CA ILE A 248 3.83 -0.09 -8.31
C ILE A 248 2.90 0.72 -9.22
N PRO A 249 2.64 0.28 -10.45
CA PRO A 249 1.55 0.80 -11.26
C PRO A 249 0.22 0.36 -10.64
N GLU A 250 -0.46 1.24 -9.91
CA GLU A 250 -1.63 0.86 -9.10
C GLU A 250 -2.79 0.29 -9.93
N ASP A 251 -2.97 0.81 -11.15
CA ASP A 251 -3.95 0.38 -12.15
C ASP A 251 -3.58 -0.96 -12.83
N ALA A 252 -2.39 -1.51 -12.55
CA ALA A 252 -1.97 -2.86 -12.89
C ALA A 252 -2.03 -3.81 -11.67
N CYS A 253 -2.67 -3.38 -10.57
CA CYS A 253 -2.86 -4.17 -9.38
C CYS A 253 -4.35 -4.32 -9.04
N SER A 254 -4.74 -5.45 -8.43
CA SER A 254 -6.12 -5.67 -8.02
C SER A 254 -6.22 -6.43 -6.68
N THR A 255 -7.34 -6.29 -5.98
CA THR A 255 -7.72 -7.05 -4.79
C THR A 255 -9.25 -7.19 -4.75
N MET A 256 -9.85 -7.39 -3.58
CA MET A 256 -11.28 -7.62 -3.37
C MET A 256 -12.18 -6.43 -3.77
N ASN A 257 -11.78 -5.21 -3.42
CA ASN A 257 -12.52 -3.99 -3.73
C ASN A 257 -11.63 -2.74 -3.61
N ALA A 258 -12.18 -1.59 -3.98
CA ALA A 258 -11.47 -0.33 -4.01
C ALA A 258 -10.99 0.15 -2.62
N ASP A 259 -11.68 -0.21 -1.52
CA ASP A 259 -11.29 0.20 -0.17
C ASP A 259 -10.01 -0.51 0.27
N TRP A 260 -9.96 -1.84 0.11
CA TRP A 260 -8.75 -2.63 0.36
C TRP A 260 -7.58 -2.19 -0.52
N HIS A 261 -7.86 -1.91 -1.79
CA HIS A 261 -6.87 -1.43 -2.74
C HIS A 261 -6.28 -0.08 -2.30
N ARG A 262 -7.12 0.92 -2.07
CA ARG A 262 -6.68 2.26 -1.63
C ARG A 262 -6.00 2.22 -0.28
N ALA A 263 -6.42 1.37 0.65
CA ALA A 263 -5.76 1.24 1.94
C ALA A 263 -4.29 0.82 1.79
N SER A 264 -4.03 -0.17 0.91
CA SER A 264 -2.67 -0.59 0.61
C SER A 264 -1.88 0.49 -0.15
N ILE A 265 -2.45 1.02 -1.24
CA ILE A 265 -1.75 1.97 -2.10
C ILE A 265 -1.46 3.31 -1.41
N ASN A 266 -2.43 3.88 -0.69
CA ASN A 266 -2.31 5.24 -0.16
C ASN A 266 -1.56 5.32 1.17
N TYR A 267 -1.49 4.22 1.93
CA TYR A 267 -0.88 4.23 3.26
C TYR A 267 0.33 3.30 3.35
N ALA A 268 0.16 2.04 2.96
CA ALA A 268 1.20 1.04 3.12
C ALA A 268 2.34 1.21 2.10
N MET A 269 2.00 1.31 0.82
CA MET A 269 2.97 1.27 -0.29
C MET A 269 3.78 2.56 -0.43
N GLN A 270 3.21 3.71 -0.07
CA GLN A 270 3.88 5.03 -0.21
C GLN A 270 5.23 5.12 0.51
N SER A 271 5.46 4.32 1.56
CA SER A 271 6.71 4.34 2.32
C SER A 271 7.78 3.40 1.80
N VAL A 272 7.42 2.44 0.92
CA VAL A 272 8.31 1.34 0.49
C VAL A 272 8.46 1.25 -1.03
N ALA A 273 7.61 1.94 -1.79
CA ALA A 273 7.60 1.89 -3.24
C ALA A 273 7.21 3.23 -3.86
N LEU A 274 7.64 3.43 -5.11
CA LEU A 274 7.07 4.46 -5.97
C LEU A 274 5.73 3.97 -6.53
N VAL A 275 4.63 4.55 -6.06
CA VAL A 275 3.31 4.32 -6.67
C VAL A 275 3.15 5.21 -7.90
N THR A 276 2.65 4.63 -8.99
CA THR A 276 2.50 5.27 -10.31
C THR A 276 1.31 4.66 -11.06
N THR A 277 1.15 4.99 -12.34
CA THR A 277 0.20 4.34 -13.26
C THR A 277 0.92 3.57 -14.35
N THR A 278 0.19 2.70 -15.04
CA THR A 278 0.69 1.93 -16.18
C THR A 278 1.16 2.86 -17.30
N ASP A 279 0.36 3.88 -17.64
CA ASP A 279 0.71 4.85 -18.67
C ASP A 279 1.99 5.63 -18.33
N ALA A 280 2.13 6.08 -17.09
CA ALA A 280 3.33 6.77 -16.63
C ALA A 280 4.56 5.84 -16.63
N SER A 281 4.39 4.57 -16.26
CA SER A 281 5.46 3.57 -16.28
C SER A 281 5.92 3.27 -17.71
N ILE A 282 4.98 3.11 -18.65
CA ILE A 282 5.27 2.90 -20.07
C ILE A 282 6.01 4.09 -20.66
N ALA A 283 5.56 5.31 -20.34
CA ALA A 283 6.20 6.55 -20.81
C ALA A 283 7.61 6.74 -20.22
N ALA A 284 7.83 6.25 -19.00
CA ALA A 284 9.11 6.35 -18.30
C ALA A 284 10.15 5.30 -18.76
N LEU A 285 9.73 4.20 -19.37
CA LEU A 285 10.61 3.16 -19.91
C LEU A 285 11.27 3.66 -21.21
N GLY A 286 12.56 4.02 -21.09
CA GLY A 286 13.43 4.57 -22.14
C GLY A 286 14.74 5.10 -21.56
#